data_AF-A0A354MX95-F1
#
_entry.id   AF-A0A354MX95-F1
#
_cell.length_a   1.000
_cell.length_b   1.000
_cell.length_c   1.000
_cell.angle_alpha   90.00
_cell.angle_beta   90.00
_cell.angle_gamma   90.00
#
_symmetry.space_group_name_H-M   'P 1'
#
loop_
_entity.id
_entity.type
_entity.pdbx_description
1 polymer ?
#
loop_
_entity_poly.entity_id
_entity_poly.type
_entity_poly.pdbx_seq_one_letter_code
_entity_poly.pdbx_strand_id
1 'polypeptide(L)'
;MVRKCKKCGKEFTPNSPSRYLCDECLEKKNITNIFREKTCQICGRKIDGYIATKYCPECSREKRNERQKTYRQKGFTRHIGDVDRCARCGAEYIVQSGAQKYCKLCAKLAAKENDHRQAVEYYHNRGGKEKSIENAKKIKENATVCPVCGKLFTALKKNPVYCSRECAEVAKNSEIKYFKGAGKPRMTPAATSKTGTSGVSWSKTNRKYVARITIDGVRRWLGSFDKLEDAVKARKEAEEKYLRGEQS
;
A
#
# COMPACT_ATOMS: atom_id res chain seq x y z
N MET A 1 -8.36 -26.63 -10.86
CA MET A 1 -7.50 -27.77 -10.53
C MET A 1 -7.90 -28.30 -9.16
N VAL A 2 -8.32 -29.56 -9.07
CA VAL A 2 -8.55 -30.22 -7.78
C VAL A 2 -7.20 -30.58 -7.18
N ARG A 3 -7.00 -30.35 -5.88
CA ARG A 3 -5.77 -30.69 -5.16
C ARG A 3 -6.08 -31.52 -3.94
N LYS A 4 -5.12 -32.33 -3.49
CA LYS A 4 -5.22 -33.08 -2.23
C LYS A 4 -4.71 -32.25 -1.07
N CYS A 5 -5.47 -32.20 0.02
CA CYS A 5 -5.09 -31.52 1.26
C CYS A 5 -3.88 -32.19 1.91
N LYS A 6 -2.84 -31.43 2.26
CA LYS A 6 -1.63 -31.98 2.91
C LYS A 6 -1.89 -32.61 4.29
N LYS A 7 -2.96 -32.19 4.99
CA LYS A 7 -3.26 -32.65 6.37
C LYS A 7 -4.20 -33.86 6.42
N CYS A 8 -5.22 -33.91 5.55
CA CYS A 8 -6.25 -34.94 5.61
C CYS A 8 -6.43 -35.74 4.31
N GLY A 9 -5.67 -35.45 3.25
CA GLY A 9 -5.75 -36.16 1.96
C GLY A 9 -6.98 -35.85 1.11
N LYS A 10 -8.04 -35.25 1.68
CA LYS A 10 -9.28 -34.88 0.96
C LYS A 10 -8.98 -34.03 -0.28
N GLU A 11 -9.70 -34.33 -1.36
CA GLU A 11 -9.68 -33.53 -2.58
C GLU A 11 -10.49 -32.25 -2.38
N PHE A 12 -9.91 -31.11 -2.74
CA PHE A 12 -10.55 -29.80 -2.59
C PHE A 12 -10.14 -28.87 -3.74
N THR A 13 -10.96 -27.85 -3.97
CA THR A 13 -10.70 -26.80 -4.97
C THR A 13 -10.10 -25.57 -4.28
N PRO A 14 -8.81 -25.25 -4.51
CA PRO A 14 -8.17 -24.12 -3.84
C PRO A 14 -8.59 -22.78 -4.44
N ASN A 15 -9.00 -21.83 -3.59
CA ASN A 15 -9.28 -20.43 -3.99
C ASN A 15 -8.02 -19.61 -4.36
N SER A 16 -6.82 -20.14 -4.08
CA SER A 16 -5.54 -19.50 -4.41
C SER A 16 -4.52 -20.54 -4.86
N PRO A 17 -3.65 -20.26 -5.85
CA PRO A 17 -2.62 -21.18 -6.31
C PRO A 17 -1.63 -21.65 -5.23
N SER A 18 -1.50 -20.93 -4.11
CA SER A 18 -0.64 -21.30 -2.98
C SER A 18 -1.35 -22.11 -1.87
N ARG A 19 -2.67 -22.32 -1.97
CA ARG A 19 -3.45 -23.03 -0.94
C ARG A 19 -3.18 -24.54 -1.00
N TYR A 20 -2.78 -25.11 0.14
CA TYR A 20 -2.39 -26.53 0.30
C TYR A 20 -3.21 -27.29 1.36
N LEU A 21 -4.14 -26.62 2.03
CA LEU A 21 -5.06 -27.21 3.01
C LEU A 21 -6.50 -26.99 2.54
N CYS A 22 -7.36 -27.99 2.77
CA CYS A 22 -8.81 -27.80 2.69
C CYS A 22 -9.29 -26.83 3.77
N ASP A 23 -10.52 -26.34 3.61
CA ASP A 23 -11.10 -25.28 4.44
C ASP A 23 -11.16 -25.67 5.91
N GLU A 24 -11.67 -26.87 6.22
CA GLU A 24 -11.70 -27.42 7.59
C GLU A 24 -10.31 -27.47 8.23
N CYS A 25 -9.29 -27.92 7.48
CA CYS A 25 -7.94 -28.06 8.00
C CYS A 25 -7.25 -26.70 8.19
N LEU A 26 -7.55 -25.74 7.32
CA LEU A 26 -7.05 -24.37 7.44
C LEU A 26 -7.69 -23.66 8.64
N GLU A 27 -9.01 -23.79 8.82
CA GLU A 27 -9.72 -23.23 9.97
C GLU A 27 -9.19 -23.78 11.28
N LYS A 28 -9.06 -25.11 11.39
CA LYS A 28 -8.45 -25.74 12.57
C LYS A 28 -7.05 -25.22 12.84
N LYS A 29 -6.21 -25.09 11.80
CA LYS A 29 -4.86 -24.52 11.94
C LYS A 29 -4.91 -23.07 12.43
N ASN A 30 -5.80 -22.26 11.87
CA ASN A 30 -5.94 -20.85 12.25
C ASN A 30 -6.40 -20.71 13.70
N ILE A 31 -7.39 -21.50 14.13
CA ILE A 31 -7.88 -21.53 15.52
C ILE A 31 -6.73 -21.91 16.47
N THR A 32 -6.00 -22.99 16.20
CA THR A 32 -4.87 -23.42 17.06
C THR A 32 -3.69 -22.45 17.06
N ASN A 33 -3.53 -21.66 15.99
CA ASN A 33 -2.48 -20.64 15.93
C ASN A 33 -2.86 -19.39 16.74
N ILE A 34 -4.15 -19.02 16.70
CA ILE A 34 -4.70 -17.88 17.42
C ILE A 34 -4.85 -18.19 18.92
N PHE A 35 -5.36 -19.38 19.24
CA PHE A 35 -5.65 -19.86 20.58
C PHE A 35 -4.73 -21.04 20.91
N ARG A 36 -3.80 -20.81 21.85
CA ARG A 36 -2.75 -21.78 22.20
C ARG A 36 -2.45 -21.74 23.69
N GLU A 37 -1.85 -22.83 24.20
CA GLU A 37 -1.33 -22.88 25.56
C GLU A 37 -0.23 -21.81 25.72
N LYS A 38 -0.33 -21.00 26.77
CA LYS A 38 0.63 -19.96 27.14
C LYS A 38 0.89 -19.98 28.64
N THR A 39 2.08 -19.53 29.02
CA THR A 39 2.47 -19.41 30.42
C THR A 39 2.21 -17.99 30.93
N CYS A 40 1.60 -17.85 32.11
CA CYS A 40 1.45 -16.57 32.78
C CYS A 40 2.82 -15.95 33.07
N GLN A 41 3.05 -14.70 32.65
CA GLN A 41 4.33 -14.02 32.89
C GLN A 41 4.58 -13.64 34.37
N ILE A 42 3.56 -13.73 35.24
CA ILE A 42 3.67 -13.36 36.67
C ILE A 42 3.82 -14.62 37.54
N CYS A 43 2.91 -15.59 37.40
CA CYS A 43 2.84 -16.75 38.28
C CYS A 43 3.22 -18.09 37.64
N GLY A 44 3.56 -18.11 36.35
CA GLY A 44 4.00 -19.35 35.67
C GLY A 44 2.91 -20.39 35.36
N ARG A 45 1.63 -20.15 35.71
CA ARG A 45 0.52 -21.08 35.39
C ARG A 45 0.31 -21.19 33.87
N LYS A 46 0.06 -22.40 33.38
CA LYS A 46 -0.37 -22.68 32.00
C LYS A 46 -1.83 -22.26 31.80
N ILE A 47 -2.09 -21.49 30.75
CA ILE A 47 -3.40 -20.90 30.42
C ILE A 47 -3.60 -21.06 28.92
N ASP A 48 -4.78 -21.50 28.52
CA ASP A 48 -5.17 -21.45 27.12
C ASP A 48 -5.71 -20.05 26.79
N GLY A 49 -5.14 -19.43 25.76
CA GLY A 49 -5.49 -18.05 25.44
C GLY A 49 -5.04 -17.59 24.06
N TYR A 50 -5.48 -16.39 23.73
CA TYR A 50 -5.06 -15.71 22.51
C TYR A 50 -3.56 -15.39 22.53
N ILE A 51 -2.97 -15.18 21.35
CA ILE A 51 -1.56 -14.72 21.21
C ILE A 51 -1.27 -13.50 22.11
N ALA A 52 -2.23 -12.60 22.29
CA ALA A 52 -2.12 -11.40 23.11
C ALA A 52 -2.28 -11.62 24.62
N THR A 53 -2.80 -12.76 25.08
CA THR A 53 -2.99 -13.04 26.51
C THR A 53 -1.64 -13.16 27.21
N LYS A 54 -1.40 -12.33 28.23
CA LYS A 54 -0.13 -12.26 28.96
C LYS A 54 -0.18 -12.89 30.36
N TYR A 55 -1.34 -12.82 31.01
CA TYR A 55 -1.51 -13.22 32.40
C TYR A 55 -2.75 -14.10 32.57
N CYS A 56 -2.81 -14.87 33.66
CA CYS A 56 -4.01 -15.61 34.03
C CYS A 56 -5.14 -14.64 34.42
N PRO A 57 -6.41 -15.11 34.50
CA PRO A 57 -7.53 -14.26 34.91
C PRO A 57 -7.30 -13.54 36.24
N GLU A 58 -6.69 -14.24 37.21
CA GLU A 58 -6.36 -13.70 38.54
C GLU A 58 -5.30 -12.59 38.46
N CYS A 59 -4.11 -12.87 37.93
CA CYS A 59 -3.05 -11.87 37.81
C CYS A 59 -3.45 -10.72 36.87
N SER A 60 -4.31 -10.96 35.88
CA SER A 60 -4.89 -9.90 35.03
C SER A 60 -5.79 -8.96 35.84
N ARG A 61 -6.60 -9.51 36.74
CA ARG A 61 -7.48 -8.75 37.63
C ARG A 61 -6.67 -7.90 38.61
N GLU A 62 -5.64 -8.49 39.21
CA GLU A 62 -4.71 -7.76 40.09
C GLU A 62 -4.07 -6.57 39.36
N LYS A 63 -3.52 -6.80 38.16
CA LYS A 63 -2.91 -5.72 37.36
C LYS A 63 -3.91 -4.66 36.93
N ARG A 64 -5.16 -5.04 36.63
CA ARG A 64 -6.23 -4.08 36.33
C ARG A 64 -6.54 -3.20 37.55
N ASN A 65 -6.67 -3.81 38.73
CA ASN A 65 -6.96 -3.10 39.97
C ASN A 65 -5.82 -2.16 40.36
N GLU A 66 -4.56 -2.59 40.23
CA GLU A 66 -3.38 -1.76 40.45
C GLU A 66 -3.37 -0.54 39.50
N ARG A 67 -3.63 -0.76 38.21
CA ARG A 67 -3.77 0.33 37.23
C ARG A 67 -4.92 1.28 37.57
N GLN A 68 -6.06 0.76 38.03
CA GLN A 68 -7.19 1.60 38.42
C GLN A 68 -6.91 2.40 39.69
N LYS A 69 -6.22 1.82 40.68
CA LYS A 69 -5.82 2.50 41.91
C LYS A 69 -4.85 3.65 41.60
N THR A 70 -3.81 3.38 40.81
CA THR A 70 -2.86 4.41 40.38
C THR A 70 -3.54 5.53 39.57
N TYR A 71 -4.52 5.20 38.74
CA TYR A 71 -5.32 6.20 38.02
C TYR A 71 -6.16 7.07 38.96
N ARG A 72 -6.85 6.47 39.93
CA ARG A 72 -7.63 7.20 40.94
C ARG A 72 -6.76 8.12 41.80
N GLN A 73 -5.55 7.68 42.17
CA GLN A 73 -4.60 8.48 42.95
C GLN A 73 -4.01 9.64 42.16
N LYS A 74 -3.60 9.42 40.91
CA LYS A 74 -2.97 10.45 40.07
C LYS A 74 -3.97 11.44 39.49
N GLY A 75 -5.23 11.04 39.32
CA GLY A 75 -6.25 11.85 38.66
C GLY A 75 -5.98 12.07 37.17
N PHE A 76 -6.75 12.96 36.57
CA PHE A 76 -6.59 13.37 35.18
C PHE A 76 -5.58 14.52 35.09
N THR A 77 -4.55 14.38 34.27
CA THR A 77 -3.61 15.48 34.02
C THR A 77 -4.23 16.62 33.20
N ARG A 78 -5.20 16.30 32.34
CA ARG A 78 -5.93 17.24 31.46
C ARG A 78 -7.37 16.74 31.31
N HIS A 79 -8.35 17.64 31.27
CA HIS A 79 -9.72 17.24 30.98
C HIS A 79 -9.96 17.30 29.46
N ILE A 80 -10.81 16.39 28.98
CA ILE A 80 -11.23 16.41 27.58
C ILE A 80 -12.15 17.62 27.40
N GLY A 81 -11.87 18.46 26.41
CA GLY A 81 -12.59 19.71 26.15
C GLY A 81 -11.83 20.98 26.58
N ASP A 82 -10.77 20.86 27.39
CA ASP A 82 -9.94 22.00 27.77
C ASP A 82 -9.17 22.56 26.55
N VAL A 83 -8.79 23.84 26.62
CA VAL A 83 -7.88 24.46 25.65
C VAL A 83 -6.43 24.27 26.13
N ASP A 84 -5.58 23.68 25.28
CA ASP A 84 -4.15 23.45 25.54
C ASP A 84 -3.30 23.95 24.37
N ARG A 85 -1.98 24.09 24.57
CA ARG A 85 -1.03 24.66 23.60
C ARG A 85 -0.12 23.59 22.99
N CYS A 86 0.04 23.64 21.67
CA CYS A 86 0.86 22.69 20.93
C CYS A 86 2.35 22.82 21.29
N ALA A 87 2.96 21.75 21.80
CA ALA A 87 4.38 21.76 22.16
C ALA A 87 5.36 21.92 20.97
N ARG A 88 4.87 21.88 19.71
CA ARG A 88 5.68 22.07 18.49
C ARG A 88 5.55 23.46 17.88
N CYS A 89 4.36 24.06 17.90
CA CYS A 89 4.10 25.34 17.24
C CYS A 89 3.45 26.40 18.12
N GLY A 90 3.12 26.09 19.38
CA GLY A 90 2.46 27.00 20.32
C GLY A 90 0.96 27.21 20.10
N ALA A 91 0.42 26.83 18.94
CA ALA A 91 -1.00 27.04 18.62
C ALA A 91 -1.94 26.33 19.61
N GLU A 92 -3.02 27.02 19.97
CA GLU A 92 -4.05 26.50 20.86
C GLU A 92 -4.89 25.42 20.17
N TYR A 93 -5.34 24.44 20.94
CA TYR A 93 -6.23 23.38 20.48
C TYR A 93 -7.11 22.87 21.61
N ILE A 94 -8.28 22.33 21.24
CA ILE A 94 -9.17 21.64 22.16
C ILE A 94 -8.65 20.22 22.39
N VAL A 95 -8.43 19.84 23.64
CA VAL A 95 -7.94 18.52 24.06
C VAL A 95 -9.00 17.48 23.75
N GLN A 96 -8.72 16.61 22.76
CA GLN A 96 -9.61 15.49 22.41
C GLN A 96 -9.19 14.17 23.09
N SER A 97 -7.95 14.09 23.58
CA SER A 97 -7.44 12.92 24.31
C SER A 97 -6.39 13.33 25.34
N GLY A 98 -6.31 12.60 26.46
CA GLY A 98 -5.36 12.92 27.54
C GLY A 98 -3.88 12.81 27.16
N ALA A 99 -3.54 12.12 26.07
CA ALA A 99 -2.18 11.99 25.55
C ALA A 99 -1.87 12.99 24.41
N GLN A 100 -2.81 13.86 24.04
CA GLN A 100 -2.61 14.83 22.96
C GLN A 100 -1.58 15.89 23.38
N LYS A 101 -0.44 15.90 22.71
CA LYS A 101 0.66 16.87 22.92
C LYS A 101 0.73 17.95 21.83
N TYR A 102 0.16 17.66 20.67
CA TYR A 102 0.28 18.48 19.47
C TYR A 102 -1.09 18.77 18.86
N CYS A 103 -1.21 19.88 18.14
CA CYS A 103 -2.36 20.12 17.27
C CYS A 103 -2.41 19.07 16.14
N LYS A 104 -3.56 18.91 15.47
CA LYS A 104 -3.78 17.86 14.47
C LYS A 104 -2.73 17.84 13.35
N LEU A 105 -2.27 19.00 12.90
CA LEU A 105 -1.23 19.10 11.87
C LEU A 105 0.13 18.63 12.39
N CYS A 106 0.57 19.18 13.53
CA CYS A 106 1.83 18.81 14.15
C CYS A 106 1.86 17.34 14.61
N ALA A 107 0.72 16.78 15.02
CA ALA A 107 0.58 15.38 15.35
C ALA A 107 0.83 14.47 14.15
N LYS A 108 0.28 14.80 12.96
CA LYS A 108 0.54 14.06 11.72
C LYS A 108 2.01 14.11 11.32
N LEU A 109 2.63 15.29 11.43
CA LEU A 109 4.05 15.46 11.14
C LEU A 109 4.92 14.64 12.11
N ALA A 110 4.61 14.68 13.41
CA ALA A 110 5.34 13.92 14.42
C ALA A 110 5.17 12.40 14.26
N ALA A 111 3.98 11.93 13.88
CA ALA A 111 3.75 10.51 13.56
C ALA A 111 4.62 10.07 12.37
N LYS A 112 4.61 10.84 11.27
CA LYS A 112 5.44 10.57 10.09
C LYS A 112 6.94 10.51 10.42
N GLU A 113 7.40 11.43 11.27
CA GLU A 113 8.79 11.49 11.72
C GLU A 113 9.18 10.26 12.56
N ASN A 114 8.29 9.83 13.46
CA ASN A 114 8.48 8.60 14.25
C ASN A 114 8.50 7.34 13.37
N ASP A 115 7.56 7.22 12.42
CA ASP A 115 7.49 6.09 11.48
C ASP A 115 8.77 6.01 10.64
N HIS A 116 9.24 7.16 10.13
CA HIS A 116 10.50 7.24 9.39
C HIS A 116 11.70 6.81 10.26
N ARG A 117 11.77 7.30 11.50
CA ARG A 117 12.83 6.90 12.45
C ARG A 117 12.84 5.38 12.69
N GLN A 118 11.67 4.79 12.96
CA GLN A 118 11.55 3.34 13.17
C GLN A 118 11.94 2.54 11.92
N ALA A 119 11.56 3.00 10.73
CA ALA A 119 11.93 2.36 9.48
C ALA A 119 13.45 2.38 9.24
N VAL A 120 14.11 3.51 9.53
CA VAL A 120 15.57 3.65 9.45
C VAL A 120 16.27 2.73 10.45
N GLU A 121 15.81 2.72 11.69
CA GLU A 121 16.37 1.85 12.74
C GLU A 121 16.23 0.36 12.36
N TYR A 122 15.04 -0.05 11.92
CA TYR A 122 14.79 -1.40 11.44
C TYR A 122 15.70 -1.78 10.25
N TYR A 123 15.88 -0.86 9.30
CA TYR A 123 16.76 -1.05 8.15
C TYR A 123 18.22 -1.27 8.60
N HIS A 124 18.71 -0.49 9.55
CA HIS A 124 20.07 -0.66 10.07
C HIS A 124 20.22 -1.96 10.88
N ASN A 125 19.30 -2.25 11.81
CA ASN A 125 19.38 -3.42 12.69
C ASN A 125 19.32 -4.77 11.94
N ARG A 126 18.72 -4.82 10.74
CA ARG A 126 18.65 -6.02 9.89
C ARG A 126 19.73 -6.09 8.81
N GLY A 127 20.79 -5.29 8.92
CA GLY A 127 21.90 -5.25 7.97
C GLY A 127 21.48 -4.74 6.59
N GLY A 128 20.59 -3.75 6.55
CA GLY A 128 20.06 -3.19 5.31
C GLY A 128 21.14 -2.53 4.45
N LYS A 129 22.15 -1.91 5.08
CA LYS A 129 23.31 -1.33 4.40
C LYS A 129 24.11 -2.42 3.67
N GLU A 130 24.41 -3.51 4.35
CA GLU A 130 25.13 -4.67 3.82
C GLU A 130 24.37 -5.29 2.64
N LYS A 131 23.06 -5.50 2.78
CA LYS A 131 22.18 -5.96 1.68
C LYS A 131 22.15 -5.00 0.51
N SER A 132 22.19 -3.69 0.75
CA SER A 132 22.24 -2.68 -0.31
C SER A 132 23.57 -2.72 -1.06
N ILE A 133 24.69 -2.88 -0.34
CA ILE A 133 26.03 -3.04 -0.93
C ILE A 133 26.08 -4.34 -1.75
N GLU A 134 25.55 -5.43 -1.19
CA GLU A 134 25.47 -6.73 -1.87
C GLU A 134 24.58 -6.67 -3.13
N ASN A 135 23.41 -6.04 -3.05
CA ASN A 135 22.56 -5.81 -4.21
C ASN A 135 23.27 -4.95 -5.26
N ALA A 136 24.02 -3.93 -4.85
CA ALA A 136 24.83 -3.14 -5.77
C ALA A 136 25.92 -3.99 -6.46
N LYS A 137 26.55 -4.93 -5.73
CA LYS A 137 27.50 -5.91 -6.32
C LYS A 137 26.82 -6.92 -7.24
N LYS A 138 25.55 -7.28 -6.97
CA LYS A 138 24.75 -8.22 -7.78
C LYS A 138 24.21 -7.63 -9.07
N ILE A 139 24.28 -6.31 -9.28
CA ILE A 139 24.00 -5.69 -10.58
C ILE A 139 25.13 -6.12 -11.53
N LYS A 140 24.88 -7.19 -12.30
CA LYS A 140 25.81 -7.75 -13.29
C LYS A 140 26.03 -6.79 -14.47
N GLU A 141 27.10 -7.02 -15.22
CA GLU A 141 27.33 -6.41 -16.52
C GLU A 141 26.16 -6.71 -17.47
N ASN A 142 25.69 -5.71 -18.22
CA ASN A 142 24.63 -5.83 -19.25
C ASN A 142 23.23 -6.22 -18.71
N ALA A 143 22.90 -5.83 -17.47
CA ALA A 143 21.64 -6.20 -16.81
C ALA A 143 20.38 -5.43 -17.27
N THR A 144 20.52 -4.28 -17.94
CA THR A 144 19.39 -3.40 -18.29
C THR A 144 19.34 -3.14 -19.78
N VAL A 145 18.15 -3.13 -20.39
CA VAL A 145 17.96 -2.75 -21.80
C VAL A 145 17.73 -1.25 -21.92
N CYS A 146 18.49 -0.56 -22.77
CA CYS A 146 18.22 0.83 -23.11
C CYS A 146 17.01 0.89 -24.07
N PRO A 147 15.91 1.61 -23.78
CA PRO A 147 14.76 1.77 -24.67
C PRO A 147 15.00 2.66 -25.88
N VAL A 148 16.08 3.45 -25.91
CA VAL A 148 16.40 4.31 -27.06
C VAL A 148 17.09 3.49 -28.14
N CYS A 149 18.07 2.66 -27.76
CA CYS A 149 18.91 1.93 -28.72
C CYS A 149 18.81 0.40 -28.60
N GLY A 150 18.05 -0.13 -27.64
CA GLY A 150 17.89 -1.57 -27.40
C GLY A 150 19.09 -2.27 -26.77
N LYS A 151 20.23 -1.58 -26.58
CA LYS A 151 21.46 -2.19 -26.08
C LYS A 151 21.32 -2.60 -24.62
N LEU A 152 21.83 -3.79 -24.29
CA LEU A 152 22.05 -4.21 -22.92
C LEU A 152 23.22 -3.44 -22.34
N PHE A 153 23.05 -2.88 -21.14
CA PHE A 153 24.05 -2.08 -20.47
C PHE A 153 23.92 -2.20 -18.94
N THR A 154 24.98 -1.81 -18.24
CA THR A 154 25.01 -1.75 -16.78
C THR A 154 24.53 -0.38 -16.32
N ALA A 155 23.43 -0.33 -15.57
CA ALA A 155 22.86 0.91 -15.06
C ALA A 155 23.88 1.68 -14.19
N LEU A 156 24.34 2.83 -14.67
CA LEU A 156 25.20 3.72 -13.90
C LEU A 156 24.38 4.46 -12.84
N LYS A 157 24.96 4.73 -11.67
CA LYS A 157 24.28 5.46 -10.58
C LYS A 157 23.72 6.83 -11.01
N LYS A 158 24.39 7.50 -11.96
CA LYS A 158 23.97 8.81 -12.52
C LYS A 158 23.03 8.70 -13.73
N ASN A 159 23.00 7.56 -14.42
CA ASN A 159 22.13 7.31 -15.56
C ASN A 159 21.65 5.85 -15.52
N PRO A 160 20.66 5.54 -14.67
CA PRO A 160 20.28 4.16 -14.39
C PRO A 160 19.44 3.53 -15.51
N VAL A 161 19.19 4.26 -16.60
CA VAL A 161 18.15 3.88 -17.55
C VAL A 161 18.60 3.90 -19.01
N TYR A 162 19.44 4.87 -19.40
CA TYR A 162 20.02 4.90 -20.75
C TYR A 162 21.49 4.45 -20.75
N CYS A 163 21.94 3.80 -21.82
CA CYS A 163 23.30 3.29 -21.94
C CYS A 163 24.38 4.37 -22.14
N SER A 164 24.02 5.55 -22.64
CA SER A 164 24.93 6.66 -22.92
C SER A 164 24.29 8.02 -22.67
N ARG A 165 25.12 9.08 -22.60
CA ARG A 165 24.63 10.47 -22.53
C ARG A 165 23.83 10.86 -23.77
N GLU A 166 24.28 10.41 -24.95
CA GLU A 166 23.57 10.62 -26.21
C GLU A 166 22.17 9.99 -26.18
N CYS A 167 22.03 8.74 -25.73
CA CYS A 167 20.71 8.12 -25.57
C CYS A 167 19.84 8.86 -24.54
N ALA A 168 20.45 9.42 -23.49
CA ALA A 168 19.74 10.24 -22.52
C ALA A 168 19.28 11.60 -23.09
N GLU A 169 20.09 12.22 -23.96
CA GLU A 169 19.76 13.47 -24.65
C GLU A 169 18.73 13.25 -25.75
N VAL A 170 18.85 12.18 -26.53
CA VAL A 170 17.83 11.74 -27.50
C VAL A 170 16.49 11.53 -26.80
N ALA A 171 16.48 10.98 -25.59
CA ALA A 171 15.26 10.82 -24.83
C ALA A 171 14.77 12.06 -24.08
N LYS A 172 15.64 13.07 -23.87
CA LYS A 172 15.20 14.41 -23.46
C LYS A 172 14.56 15.17 -24.61
N ASN A 173 15.08 14.98 -25.83
CA ASN A 173 14.67 15.66 -27.05
C ASN A 173 13.56 14.92 -27.81
N SER A 174 13.31 13.65 -27.51
CA SER A 174 12.15 12.88 -27.98
C SER A 174 11.09 12.80 -26.89
N GLU A 175 9.82 12.62 -27.24
CA GLU A 175 8.73 12.40 -26.27
C GLU A 175 8.82 11.05 -25.52
N ILE A 176 9.92 10.30 -25.68
CA ILE A 176 10.19 9.02 -25.02
C ILE A 176 10.62 9.28 -23.57
N LYS A 177 9.67 9.72 -22.75
CA LYS A 177 9.83 9.85 -21.30
C LYS A 177 9.81 8.46 -20.65
N TYR A 178 10.83 8.14 -19.85
CA TYR A 178 10.70 7.06 -18.88
C TYR A 178 9.59 7.36 -17.89
N PHE A 179 8.61 6.47 -17.85
CA PHE A 179 7.54 6.49 -16.88
C PHE A 179 8.05 6.07 -15.50
N LYS A 180 8.47 7.03 -14.67
CA LYS A 180 8.36 6.86 -13.23
C LYS A 180 6.91 7.14 -12.82
N GLY A 181 6.08 6.10 -12.78
CA GLY A 181 4.98 6.02 -11.82
C GLY A 181 3.74 6.88 -12.01
N ALA A 182 3.35 7.24 -13.24
CA ALA A 182 1.98 7.66 -13.56
C ALA A 182 1.62 7.13 -14.95
N GLY A 183 0.74 6.12 -15.02
CA GLY A 183 0.40 5.51 -16.31
C GLY A 183 -0.27 6.53 -17.24
N LYS A 184 0.29 6.72 -18.45
CA LYS A 184 -0.45 7.35 -19.56
C LYS A 184 -1.76 6.56 -19.74
N PRO A 185 -2.85 7.20 -20.21
CA PRO A 185 -4.05 6.47 -20.59
C PRO A 185 -3.67 5.38 -21.60
N ARG A 186 -4.11 4.16 -21.35
CA ARG A 186 -3.93 3.04 -22.27
C ARG A 186 -4.64 3.39 -23.57
N MET A 187 -3.90 3.68 -24.64
CA MET A 187 -4.49 4.07 -25.93
C MET A 187 -5.09 2.87 -26.65
N THR A 188 -4.45 1.71 -26.52
CA THR A 188 -4.93 0.47 -27.11
C THR A 188 -6.03 -0.17 -26.27
N PRO A 189 -7.12 -0.65 -26.88
CA PRO A 189 -8.12 -1.43 -26.16
C PRO A 189 -7.51 -2.67 -25.48
N ALA A 190 -8.18 -3.15 -24.43
CA ALA A 190 -7.89 -4.49 -23.92
C ALA A 190 -8.36 -5.53 -24.95
N ALA A 191 -7.65 -6.65 -25.10
CA ALA A 191 -8.03 -7.73 -26.01
C ALA A 191 -9.45 -8.26 -25.77
N THR A 192 -10.00 -8.05 -24.57
CA THR A 192 -11.36 -8.42 -24.16
C THR A 192 -12.42 -7.38 -24.47
N SER A 193 -12.05 -6.19 -24.99
CA SER A 193 -13.02 -5.13 -25.27
C SER A 193 -13.68 -5.34 -26.64
N LYS A 194 -15.01 -5.23 -26.67
CA LYS A 194 -15.82 -5.42 -27.90
C LYS A 194 -16.03 -4.13 -28.71
N THR A 195 -15.57 -3.00 -28.18
CA THR A 195 -15.83 -1.64 -28.69
C THR A 195 -14.68 -1.07 -29.52
N GLY A 196 -13.55 -1.78 -29.61
CA GLY A 196 -12.37 -1.37 -30.39
C GLY A 196 -11.64 -0.11 -29.89
N THR A 197 -12.18 0.59 -28.88
CA THR A 197 -11.64 1.86 -28.37
C THR A 197 -11.39 1.77 -26.86
N SER A 198 -10.21 2.20 -26.43
CA SER A 198 -9.84 2.18 -25.00
C SER A 198 -10.77 3.05 -24.16
N GLY A 199 -11.17 2.58 -22.98
CA GLY A 199 -12.00 3.37 -22.06
C GLY A 199 -13.46 3.55 -22.48
N VAL A 200 -13.90 2.93 -23.60
CA VAL A 200 -15.29 2.88 -24.03
C VAL A 200 -15.84 1.48 -23.81
N SER A 201 -16.95 1.34 -23.07
CA SER A 201 -17.56 0.03 -22.77
C SER A 201 -19.07 0.11 -22.68
N TRP A 202 -19.76 -0.95 -23.09
CA TRP A 202 -21.22 -1.05 -22.93
C TRP A 202 -21.59 -1.35 -21.47
N SER A 203 -22.40 -0.47 -20.88
CA SER A 203 -22.97 -0.70 -19.54
C SER A 203 -24.29 -1.45 -19.67
N LYS A 204 -24.35 -2.68 -19.14
CA LYS A 204 -25.59 -3.48 -19.15
C LYS A 204 -26.70 -2.87 -18.28
N THR A 205 -26.32 -2.23 -17.18
CA THR A 205 -27.25 -1.60 -16.23
C THR A 205 -27.97 -0.40 -16.84
N ASN A 206 -27.20 0.49 -17.48
CA ASN A 206 -27.74 1.74 -18.03
C ASN A 206 -28.12 1.62 -19.50
N ARG A 207 -27.86 0.47 -20.15
CA ARG A 207 -28.06 0.21 -21.58
C ARG A 207 -27.47 1.33 -22.47
N LYS A 208 -26.28 1.83 -22.09
CA LYS A 208 -25.58 2.93 -22.76
C LYS A 208 -24.09 2.63 -22.89
N TYR A 209 -23.45 3.19 -23.90
CA TYR A 209 -21.99 3.22 -24.06
C TYR A 209 -21.40 4.25 -23.11
N VAL A 210 -20.46 3.81 -22.28
CA VAL A 210 -19.80 4.65 -21.28
C VAL A 210 -18.37 4.94 -21.71
N ALA A 211 -17.99 6.21 -21.73
CA ALA A 211 -16.65 6.67 -22.05
C ALA A 211 -15.93 7.24 -20.81
N ARG A 212 -14.67 6.85 -20.62
CA ARG A 212 -13.82 7.28 -19.49
C ARG A 212 -12.36 7.37 -19.93
N ILE A 213 -11.59 8.28 -19.33
CA ILE A 213 -10.14 8.40 -19.50
C ILE A 213 -9.45 8.41 -18.14
N THR A 214 -8.23 7.87 -18.04
CA THR A 214 -7.39 7.98 -16.85
C THR A 214 -6.18 8.84 -17.20
N ILE A 215 -6.01 9.97 -16.51
CA ILE A 215 -4.89 10.91 -16.69
C ILE A 215 -4.26 11.11 -15.31
N ASP A 216 -2.93 11.00 -15.23
CA ASP A 216 -2.17 11.18 -13.97
C ASP A 216 -2.73 10.37 -12.78
N GLY A 217 -3.20 9.15 -13.05
CA GLY A 217 -3.76 8.25 -12.03
C GLY A 217 -5.19 8.59 -11.58
N VAL A 218 -5.77 9.70 -12.05
CA VAL A 218 -7.15 10.10 -11.75
C VAL A 218 -8.08 9.69 -12.89
N ARG A 219 -9.13 8.94 -12.56
CA ARG A 219 -10.14 8.53 -13.54
C ARG A 219 -11.15 9.66 -13.76
N ARG A 220 -11.30 10.10 -15.00
CA ARG A 220 -12.27 11.12 -15.43
C ARG A 220 -13.40 10.46 -16.21
N TRP A 221 -14.63 10.84 -15.87
CA TRP A 221 -15.84 10.42 -16.56
C TRP A 221 -16.10 11.35 -17.74
N LEU A 222 -16.34 10.80 -18.94
CA LEU A 222 -16.56 11.59 -20.16
C LEU A 222 -18.04 11.62 -20.56
N GLY A 223 -18.82 10.62 -20.15
CA GLY A 223 -20.25 10.56 -20.44
C GLY A 223 -20.78 9.15 -20.65
N SER A 224 -22.10 9.08 -20.77
CA SER A 224 -22.83 7.89 -21.23
C SER A 224 -23.67 8.26 -22.45
N PHE A 225 -23.55 7.49 -23.52
CA PHE A 225 -24.11 7.76 -24.83
C PHE A 225 -24.93 6.57 -25.32
N ASP A 226 -25.94 6.83 -26.15
CA ASP A 226 -26.76 5.76 -26.70
C ASP A 226 -26.07 5.06 -27.89
N LYS A 227 -25.24 5.80 -28.65
CA LYS A 227 -24.46 5.27 -29.78
C LYS A 227 -23.00 5.06 -29.41
N LEU A 228 -22.37 4.06 -30.04
CA LEU A 228 -20.94 3.77 -29.85
C LEU A 228 -20.06 4.90 -30.37
N GLU A 229 -20.42 5.48 -31.51
CA GLU A 229 -19.66 6.55 -32.19
C GLU A 229 -19.51 7.79 -31.32
N ASP A 230 -20.59 8.20 -30.64
CA ASP A 230 -20.58 9.35 -29.74
C ASP A 230 -19.65 9.13 -28.55
N ALA A 231 -19.63 7.92 -27.99
CA ALA A 231 -18.72 7.55 -26.92
C ALA A 231 -17.25 7.51 -27.37
N VAL A 232 -17.00 7.09 -28.62
CA VAL A 232 -15.66 7.10 -29.24
C VAL A 232 -15.22 8.54 -29.52
N LYS A 233 -16.11 9.40 -29.99
CA LYS A 233 -15.84 10.82 -30.24
C LYS A 233 -15.45 11.54 -28.94
N ALA A 234 -16.24 11.38 -27.88
CA ALA A 234 -15.93 11.95 -26.56
C ALA A 234 -14.60 11.45 -26.01
N ARG A 235 -14.23 10.19 -26.29
CA ARG A 235 -12.93 9.62 -25.91
C ARG A 235 -11.78 10.29 -26.67
N LYS A 236 -11.91 10.50 -27.98
CA LYS A 236 -10.90 11.18 -28.83
C LYS A 236 -10.74 12.65 -28.47
N GLU A 237 -11.84 13.36 -28.24
CA GLU A 237 -11.82 14.76 -27.79
C GLU A 237 -11.12 14.91 -26.43
N ALA A 238 -11.35 13.97 -25.52
CA ALA A 238 -10.60 13.94 -24.25
C ALA A 238 -9.12 13.63 -24.46
N GLU A 239 -8.76 12.79 -25.43
CA GLU A 239 -7.36 12.53 -25.75
C GLU A 239 -6.67 13.76 -26.31
N GLU A 240 -7.32 14.49 -27.22
CA GLU A 240 -6.81 15.74 -27.75
C GLU A 240 -6.67 16.81 -26.65
N LYS A 241 -7.71 17.01 -25.85
CA LYS A 241 -7.73 17.99 -24.75
C LYS A 241 -6.67 17.73 -23.69
N TYR A 242 -6.45 16.47 -23.31
CA TYR A 242 -5.61 16.13 -22.15
C TYR A 242 -4.22 15.58 -22.51
N LEU A 243 -4.00 15.04 -23.72
CA LEU A 243 -2.67 14.59 -24.15
C LEU A 243 -1.96 15.60 -25.06
N ARG A 244 -2.67 16.41 -25.84
CA ARG A 244 -2.07 17.31 -26.83
C ARG A 244 -1.98 18.77 -26.36
N GLY A 245 -2.27 19.06 -25.09
CA GLY A 245 -2.42 20.42 -24.55
C GLY A 245 -1.39 21.43 -25.05
N GLU A 246 -1.79 22.24 -26.02
CA GLU A 246 -1.36 23.62 -26.11
C GLU A 246 -1.85 24.32 -24.84
N GLN A 247 -0.94 25.08 -24.26
CA GLN A 247 -1.13 25.82 -23.03
C GLN A 247 -2.31 26.78 -23.19
N SER A 248 -3.18 26.85 -22.17
CA SER A 248 -4.04 27.99 -21.91
C SER A 248 -3.96 28.32 -20.43
#